data_AF-A0A832ZK69-F1
#
_entry.id   AF-A0A832ZK69-F1
#
_cell.length_a   1.000
_cell.length_b   1.000
_cell.length_c   1.000
_cell.angle_alpha   90.00
_cell.angle_beta   90.00
_cell.angle_gamma   90.00
#
_symmetry.space_group_name_H-M   'P 1'
#
loop_
_entity.id
_entity.type
_entity.pdbx_description
1 polymer ?
#
loop_
_entity_poly.entity_id
_entity_poly.type
_entity_poly.pdbx_seq_one_letter_code
_entity_poly.pdbx_strand_id
1 'polypeptide(L)' 'MYRLVVYKEKCHGCGNCVIVCPVNAKDPNVFGGKGPEEEDKVVVRVVNGVADVINEELCGGCGACVEACPVYAIKLIVE' A
#
# COMPACT_ATOMS: atom_id res chain seq x y z
N MET A 1 11.34 -3.40 -15.49
CA MET A 1 10.83 -3.95 -14.20
C MET A 1 10.08 -2.82 -13.50
N TYR A 2 9.19 -3.03 -12.54
CA TYR A 2 8.65 -1.90 -11.74
C TYR A 2 8.96 -2.12 -10.27
N ARG A 3 9.07 -1.02 -9.52
CA ARG A 3 9.29 -1.01 -8.07
C ARG A 3 8.28 -0.10 -7.39
N LEU A 4 7.71 -0.55 -6.28
CA LEU A 4 6.80 0.25 -5.47
C LEU A 4 7.60 1.00 -4.39
N VAL A 5 7.52 2.33 -4.38
CA VAL A 5 8.31 3.16 -3.46
C VAL A 5 7.41 4.06 -2.64
N VAL A 6 7.63 4.07 -1.32
CA VAL A 6 6.96 4.98 -0.38
C VAL A 6 7.94 6.06 0.09
N TYR A 7 7.53 7.32 -0.07
CA TYR A 7 8.18 8.52 0.43
C TYR A 7 7.62 8.83 1.83
N LYS A 8 8.25 8.27 2.86
CA LYS A 8 7.78 8.32 4.25
C LYS A 8 7.59 9.75 4.76
N GLU A 9 8.40 10.69 4.29
CA GLU A 9 8.35 12.11 4.65
C GLU A 9 7.09 12.85 4.14
N LYS A 10 6.39 12.29 3.15
CA LYS A 10 5.12 12.81 2.62
C LYS A 10 3.91 12.04 3.12
N CYS A 11 4.13 10.90 3.77
CA CYS A 11 3.05 10.00 4.13
C CYS A 11 2.31 10.52 5.37
N HIS A 12 0.97 10.50 5.31
CA HIS A 12 0.11 10.89 6.43
C HIS A 12 -0.46 9.66 7.18
N GLY A 13 -0.07 8.44 6.81
CA GLY A 13 -0.58 7.22 7.45
C GLY A 13 -2.08 6.96 7.25
N CYS A 14 -2.73 7.59 6.28
CA CYS A 14 -4.19 7.53 6.13
C CYS A 14 -4.74 6.16 5.74
N GLY A 15 -3.90 5.24 5.23
CA GLY A 15 -4.31 3.89 4.87
C GLY A 15 -5.01 3.73 3.52
N ASN A 16 -5.23 4.80 2.74
CA ASN A 16 -5.89 4.69 1.42
C ASN A 16 -5.19 3.68 0.49
N CYS A 17 -3.85 3.68 0.46
CA CYS A 17 -3.07 2.72 -0.31
C CYS A 17 -3.22 1.28 0.18
N VAL A 18 -3.52 1.09 1.47
CA VAL A 18 -3.75 -0.22 2.09
C VAL A 18 -5.09 -0.78 1.65
N ILE A 19 -6.15 0.02 1.72
CA ILE A 19 -7.53 -0.45 1.45
C ILE A 19 -7.85 -0.55 -0.04
N VAL A 20 -7.23 0.29 -0.88
CA VAL A 20 -7.48 0.28 -2.34
C VAL A 20 -6.72 -0.84 -3.05
N CYS A 21 -5.69 -1.40 -2.41
CA CYS A 21 -4.88 -2.44 -3.03
C CYS A 21 -5.74 -3.71 -3.21
N PRO A 22 -5.97 -4.19 -4.44
CA PRO A 22 -6.81 -5.37 -4.66
C PRO A 22 -6.21 -6.66 -4.10
N VAL A 23 -4.89 -6.68 -3.89
CA VAL A 23 -4.21 -7.80 -3.21
C VAL A 23 -4.46 -7.76 -1.71
N ASN A 24 -4.32 -6.59 -1.09
CA ASN A 24 -4.60 -6.44 0.34
C ASN A 24 -6.09 -6.67 0.64
N ALA A 25 -7.00 -6.25 -0.25
CA ALA A 25 -8.44 -6.40 -0.09
C ALA A 25 -8.94 -7.87 -0.11
N LYS A 26 -8.04 -8.84 -0.34
CA LYS A 26 -8.32 -10.27 -0.08
C LYS A 26 -8.49 -10.55 1.41
N ASP A 27 -7.88 -9.74 2.28
CA ASP A 27 -8.18 -9.70 3.71
C ASP A 27 -9.55 -9.01 3.92
N PRO A 28 -10.55 -9.69 4.51
CA PRO A 28 -11.88 -9.11 4.76
C PRO A 28 -11.88 -7.86 5.64
N ASN A 29 -10.91 -7.71 6.55
CA ASN A 29 -10.77 -6.51 7.36
C ASN A 29 -10.32 -5.32 6.52
N VAL A 30 -9.36 -5.54 5.61
CA VAL A 30 -8.90 -4.48 4.69
C VAL A 30 -10.04 -4.05 3.77
N PHE A 31 -10.81 -5.00 3.24
CA PHE A 31 -12.01 -4.68 2.45
C PHE A 31 -13.02 -3.84 3.26
N GLY A 32 -13.17 -4.14 4.55
CA GLY A 32 -13.99 -3.37 5.49
C GLY A 32 -13.38 -2.03 5.95
N GLY A 33 -12.25 -1.60 5.39
CA GLY A 33 -11.60 -0.33 5.73
C GLY A 33 -10.73 -0.36 6.98
N LYS A 34 -10.43 -1.55 7.52
CA LYS A 34 -9.56 -1.72 8.69
C LYS A 34 -8.12 -2.09 8.26
N GLY A 35 -7.20 -2.12 9.22
CA GLY A 35 -5.89 -2.70 9.01
C GLY A 35 -5.96 -4.23 8.83
N PRO A 36 -4.98 -4.84 8.16
CA PRO A 36 -4.91 -6.30 7.97
C PRO A 36 -4.64 -7.03 9.29
N GLU A 37 -5.17 -8.25 9.41
CA GLU A 37 -4.86 -9.17 10.51
C GLU A 37 -3.53 -9.89 10.27
N GLU A 38 -3.33 -10.37 9.04
CA GLU A 38 -2.13 -11.10 8.64
C GLU A 38 -1.14 -10.15 7.94
N GLU A 39 -0.02 -9.90 8.59
CA GLU A 39 0.94 -8.88 8.14
C GLU A 39 1.75 -9.32 6.92
N ASP A 40 1.98 -10.62 6.74
CA ASP A 40 2.88 -11.21 5.74
C ASP A 40 2.22 -11.44 4.37
N LYS A 41 0.90 -11.31 4.26
CA LYS A 41 0.13 -11.56 3.02
C LYS A 41 -0.37 -10.30 2.32
N VAL A 42 0.11 -9.13 2.72
CA VAL A 42 -0.28 -7.83 2.16
C VAL A 42 0.91 -7.13 1.51
N VAL A 43 0.63 -6.30 0.50
CA VAL A 43 1.64 -5.54 -0.24
C VAL A 43 2.13 -4.34 0.56
N VAL A 44 1.19 -3.60 1.17
CA VAL A 44 1.45 -2.32 1.84
C VAL A 44 0.66 -2.23 3.14
N ARG A 45 1.25 -1.66 4.19
CA ARG A 45 0.60 -1.44 5.50
C ARG A 45 1.06 -0.10 6.09
N VAL A 46 0.26 0.48 6.97
CA VAL A 46 0.71 1.61 7.80
C VAL A 46 1.40 1.06 9.05
N VAL A 47 2.68 1.37 9.22
CA VAL A 47 3.53 0.98 10.34
C VAL A 47 4.13 2.23 10.95
N ASN A 48 4.01 2.41 12.28
CA ASN A 48 4.51 3.59 12.99
C ASN A 48 4.05 4.93 12.38
N GLY A 49 2.79 4.99 11.91
CA GLY A 49 2.17 6.20 11.38
C GLY A 49 2.46 6.51 9.90
N VAL A 50 3.25 5.68 9.21
CA VAL A 50 3.54 5.85 7.77
C VAL A 50 3.36 4.54 7.01
N ALA A 51 3.06 4.61 5.71
CA ALA A 51 2.98 3.43 4.87
C ALA A 51 4.36 2.79 4.69
N ASP A 52 4.41 1.47 4.63
CA ASP A 52 5.58 0.66 4.31
C ASP A 52 5.20 -0.46 3.34
N VAL A 53 6.13 -0.82 2.46
CA VAL A 53 5.96 -1.95 1.54
C VAL A 53 6.39 -3.21 2.30
N ILE A 54 5.46 -4.13 2.50
CA ILE A 54 5.69 -5.33 3.31
C ILE A 54 6.13 -6.49 2.43
N ASN A 55 5.43 -6.67 1.31
CA ASN A 55 5.67 -7.74 0.37
C ASN A 55 5.62 -7.18 -1.05
N GLU A 56 6.79 -6.93 -1.63
CA GLU A 56 6.90 -6.35 -2.97
C GLU A 56 6.59 -7.38 -4.07
N GLU A 57 6.87 -8.66 -3.83
CA GLU A 57 6.62 -9.73 -4.79
C GLU A 57 5.13 -9.99 -5.05
N LEU A 58 4.25 -9.62 -4.11
CA LEU A 58 2.80 -9.65 -4.29
C LEU A 58 2.26 -8.46 -5.09
N CYS A 59 3.05 -7.41 -5.33
CA CYS A 59 2.63 -6.25 -6.10
C CYS A 59 2.52 -6.59 -7.58
N GLY A 60 1.34 -6.34 -8.18
CA GLY A 60 1.09 -6.53 -9.61
C GLY A 60 1.32 -5.29 -10.48
N GLY A 61 1.79 -4.17 -9.89
CA GLY A 61 2.10 -2.95 -10.65
C GLY A 61 0.88 -2.20 -11.22
N CYS A 62 -0.32 -2.42 -10.66
CA CYS A 62 -1.57 -1.86 -11.22
C CYS A 62 -1.78 -0.35 -11.02
N GLY A 63 -1.10 0.27 -10.05
CA GLY A 63 -1.18 1.72 -9.82
C GLY A 63 -2.33 2.23 -8.93
N ALA A 64 -3.24 1.38 -8.48
CA ALA A 64 -4.38 1.80 -7.65
C ALA A 64 -3.97 2.61 -6.39
N CYS A 65 -2.88 2.20 -5.73
CA CYS A 65 -2.35 2.89 -4.56
C CYS A 65 -1.75 4.27 -4.89
N VAL A 66 -1.23 4.46 -6.10
CA VAL A 66 -0.69 5.73 -6.59
C VAL A 66 -1.83 6.71 -6.83
N GLU A 67 -2.91 6.29 -7.49
CA GLU A 67 -4.10 7.11 -7.71
C GLU A 67 -4.80 7.50 -6.41
N ALA A 68 -4.86 6.59 -5.44
CA ALA A 68 -5.52 6.84 -4.15
C ALA A 68 -4.74 7.76 -3.20
N CYS A 69 -3.48 8.09 -3.50
CA CYS A 69 -2.61 8.87 -2.62
C CYS A 69 -2.66 10.37 -2.98
N PRO A 70 -3.37 11.21 -2.22
CA PRO A 70 -3.55 12.62 -2.57
C PRO A 70 -2.28 13.46 -2.40
N VAL A 71 -1.29 12.95 -1.67
CA VAL A 71 -0.02 13.64 -1.36
C VAL A 71 1.17 13.04 -2.11
N TYR A 72 0.92 12.13 -3.07
CA TYR A 72 1.93 11.49 -3.91
C TYR A 72 3.08 10.84 -3.11
N ALA A 73 2.74 10.29 -1.94
CA ALA A 73 3.68 9.62 -1.04
C ALA A 73 4.01 8.19 -1.45
N ILE A 74 3.32 7.61 -2.44
CA ILE A 74 3.61 6.27 -2.97
C ILE A 74 3.64 6.33 -4.50
N LYS A 75 4.62 5.66 -5.12
CA LYS A 75 4.83 5.66 -6.57
C LYS A 75 5.22 4.28 -7.08
N LEU A 76 4.83 4.00 -8.32
CA LEU A 76 5.41 2.95 -9.13
C LEU A 76 6.51 3.56 -10.00
N ILE A 77 7.73 3.07 -9.86
CA ILE A 77 8.89 3.50 -10.65
C ILE A 77 9.19 2.38 -11.64
N VAL A 78 9.32 2.73 -12.93
CA VAL A 78 9.76 1.79 -13.97
C VAL A 78 11.28 1.81 -14.04
N GLU A 79 11.88 0.62 -13.98
CA GLU A 79 13.31 0.35 -14.20
C GLU A 79 13.55 -0.18 -15.62
#